data_AF-A0A497BA21-F1
#
_entry.id   AF-A0A497BA21-F1
#
_cell.length_a   1.000
_cell.length_b   1.000
_cell.length_c   1.000
_cell.angle_alpha   90.00
_cell.angle_beta   90.00
_cell.angle_gamma   90.00
#
_symmetry.space_group_name_H-M   'P 1'
#
loop_
_entity.id
_entity.type
_entity.pdbx_description
1 polymer ?
#
loop_
_entity_poly.entity_id
_entity_poly.type
_entity_poly.pdbx_seq_one_letter_code
_entity_poly.pdbx_strand_id
1 'polypeptide(L)'
;MTPEEKVLFIILRERLKKVMAEVIAEARQKLERHEYDMADIAITVTLGKNPEEYKEPYPPHVKAALMLKAFGREVKAGDRIAYVYVRRNPGILPAELARPEDIDVERYMEMLFAVLEQVAEPFGIDVRKLEKKPTIL
;
A
#
# COMPACT_ATOMS: atom_id res chain seq x y z
N MET A 1 -3.97 4.29 -35.55
CA MET A 1 -4.90 3.23 -35.15
C MET A 1 -5.88 2.93 -36.27
N THR A 2 -5.85 1.72 -36.80
CA THR A 2 -6.83 1.21 -37.78
C THR A 2 -8.21 1.05 -37.14
N PRO A 3 -9.29 0.87 -37.92
CA PRO A 3 -10.62 0.57 -37.37
C PRO A 3 -10.62 -0.66 -36.44
N GLU A 4 -9.90 -1.72 -36.78
CA GLU A 4 -9.80 -2.96 -36.00
C GLU A 4 -9.11 -2.71 -34.66
N GLU A 5 -7.98 -1.98 -34.68
CA GLU A 5 -7.25 -1.61 -33.46
C GLU A 5 -8.10 -0.74 -32.52
N LYS A 6 -8.92 0.16 -33.06
CA LYS A 6 -9.87 0.97 -32.25
C LYS A 6 -10.90 0.11 -31.54
N VAL A 7 -11.46 -0.88 -32.24
CA VAL A 7 -12.44 -1.81 -31.65
C VAL A 7 -11.79 -2.60 -30.52
N LEU A 8 -10.58 -3.13 -30.73
CA LEU A 8 -9.84 -3.85 -29.70
C LEU A 8 -9.50 -2.95 -28.50
N PHE A 9 -9.07 -1.71 -28.76
CA PHE A 9 -8.77 -0.74 -27.71
C PHE A 9 -9.99 -0.43 -26.85
N ILE A 10 -11.18 -0.25 -27.46
CA ILE A 10 -12.44 -0.02 -26.73
C ILE A 10 -12.78 -1.23 -25.86
N ILE A 11 -12.70 -2.45 -26.40
CA ILE A 11 -12.99 -3.68 -25.67
C ILE A 11 -12.04 -3.84 -24.48
N LEU A 12 -10.74 -3.63 -24.70
CA LEU A 12 -9.71 -3.72 -23.67
C LEU A 12 -9.96 -2.68 -22.57
N ARG A 13 -10.21 -1.42 -22.94
CA ARG A 13 -10.49 -0.33 -21.99
C ARG A 13 -11.70 -0.64 -21.10
N GLU A 14 -12.80 -1.14 -21.67
CA GLU A 14 -13.99 -1.47 -20.89
C GLU A 14 -13.79 -2.69 -19.97
N ARG A 15 -13.00 -3.69 -20.40
CA ARG A 15 -12.61 -4.81 -19.53
C ARG A 15 -11.71 -4.33 -18.39
N LEU A 16 -10.74 -3.46 -18.68
CA LEU A 16 -9.79 -2.95 -17.70
C LEU A 16 -10.51 -2.18 -16.58
N LYS A 17 -11.49 -1.33 -16.91
CA LYS A 17 -12.31 -0.63 -15.91
C LYS A 17 -13.02 -1.59 -14.95
N LYS A 18 -13.59 -2.69 -15.47
CA LYS A 18 -14.30 -3.69 -14.65
C LYS A 18 -13.35 -4.38 -13.68
N VAL A 19 -12.22 -4.88 -14.20
CA VAL A 19 -11.20 -5.56 -13.39
C VAL A 19 -10.64 -4.62 -12.32
N MET A 20 -10.32 -3.37 -12.67
CA MET A 20 -9.83 -2.39 -11.70
C MET A 20 -10.86 -2.13 -10.58
N ALA A 21 -12.15 -1.98 -10.93
CA ALA A 21 -13.21 -1.80 -9.93
C ALA A 21 -13.36 -3.00 -8.99
N GLU A 22 -13.24 -4.22 -9.53
CA GLU A 22 -13.26 -5.46 -8.75
C GLU A 22 -12.05 -5.53 -7.79
N VAL A 23 -10.84 -5.24 -8.28
CA VAL A 23 -9.61 -5.22 -7.46
C VAL A 23 -9.71 -4.18 -6.33
N ILE A 24 -10.20 -2.97 -6.61
CA ILE A 24 -10.38 -1.92 -5.59
C ILE A 24 -11.34 -2.40 -4.50
N ALA A 25 -12.48 -2.97 -4.88
CA ALA A 25 -13.49 -3.44 -3.92
C ALA A 25 -12.98 -4.61 -3.08
N GLU A 26 -12.32 -5.59 -3.70
CA GLU A 26 -11.75 -6.75 -3.01
C GLU A 26 -10.65 -6.33 -2.03
N ALA A 27 -9.72 -5.47 -2.46
CA ALA A 27 -8.65 -4.98 -1.62
C ALA A 27 -9.18 -4.23 -0.39
N ARG A 28 -10.13 -3.30 -0.58
CA ARG A 28 -10.77 -2.58 0.53
C ARG A 28 -11.46 -3.53 1.49
N GLN A 29 -12.25 -4.47 0.97
CA GLN A 29 -12.96 -5.45 1.81
C GLN A 29 -11.99 -6.29 2.64
N LYS A 30 -10.92 -6.82 2.02
CA LYS A 30 -9.89 -7.61 2.73
C LYS A 30 -9.21 -6.78 3.81
N LEU A 31 -8.84 -5.54 3.49
CA LEU A 31 -8.20 -4.63 4.44
C LEU A 31 -9.11 -4.29 5.63
N GLU A 32 -10.38 -3.98 5.38
CA GLU A 32 -11.36 -3.62 6.42
C GLU A 32 -11.78 -4.81 7.29
N ARG A 33 -11.77 -6.03 6.74
CA ARG A 33 -12.11 -7.27 7.46
C ARG A 33 -10.91 -7.96 8.09
N HIS A 34 -9.71 -7.43 7.90
CA HIS A 34 -8.47 -8.04 8.37
C HIS A 34 -8.24 -9.45 7.79
N GLU A 35 -8.68 -9.68 6.55
CA GLU A 35 -8.52 -10.96 5.83
C GLU A 35 -7.15 -11.02 5.14
N TYR A 36 -6.08 -10.89 5.92
CA TYR A 36 -4.68 -10.93 5.47
C TYR A 36 -3.75 -11.28 6.63
N ASP A 37 -2.57 -11.82 6.32
CA ASP A 37 -1.47 -11.87 7.27
C ASP A 37 -0.74 -10.53 7.30
N MET A 38 -0.22 -10.13 8.46
CA MET A 38 0.53 -8.87 8.58
C MET A 38 1.73 -8.81 7.61
N ALA A 39 2.30 -9.97 7.27
CA ALA A 39 3.38 -10.10 6.30
C ALA A 39 2.95 -9.73 4.86
N ASP A 40 1.68 -9.92 4.49
CA ASP A 40 1.16 -9.64 3.15
C ASP A 40 1.13 -8.14 2.84
N ILE A 41 0.92 -7.32 3.87
CA ILE A 41 0.82 -5.86 3.77
C ILE A 41 2.09 -5.14 4.28
N ALA A 42 3.06 -5.88 4.80
CA ALA A 42 4.30 -5.31 5.33
C ALA A 42 5.22 -4.85 4.20
N ILE A 43 5.67 -3.60 4.31
CA ILE A 43 6.70 -3.06 3.44
C ILE A 43 8.05 -3.42 4.06
N THR A 44 8.86 -4.18 3.32
CA THR A 44 10.17 -4.66 3.78
C THR A 44 11.29 -3.96 3.04
N VAL A 45 12.19 -3.29 3.78
CA VAL A 45 13.34 -2.57 3.22
C VAL A 45 14.60 -2.95 3.98
N THR A 46 15.71 -3.15 3.26
CA THR A 46 17.03 -3.39 3.86
C THR A 46 17.66 -2.08 4.33
N LEU A 47 18.20 -2.05 5.55
CA LEU A 47 18.95 -0.91 6.07
C LEU A 47 20.31 -0.80 5.38
N GLY A 48 20.59 0.37 4.80
CA GLY A 48 21.88 0.65 4.14
C GLY A 48 23.01 0.99 5.10
N LYS A 49 22.68 1.42 6.32
CA LYS A 49 23.61 1.77 7.41
C LYS A 49 22.92 1.56 8.76
N ASN A 50 23.62 1.74 9.88
CA ASN A 50 22.99 1.55 11.18
C ASN A 50 21.90 2.61 11.42
N PRO A 51 20.80 2.26 12.12
CA PRO A 51 19.69 3.18 12.35
C PRO A 51 20.11 4.53 12.96
N GLU A 52 21.10 4.55 13.85
CA GLU A 52 21.62 5.74 14.52
C GLU A 52 22.35 6.70 13.58
N GLU A 53 22.80 6.23 12.41
CA GLU A 53 23.55 7.04 11.45
C GLU A 53 22.63 7.86 10.53
N TYR A 54 21.32 7.62 10.56
CA TYR A 54 20.34 8.40 9.81
C TYR A 54 20.05 9.73 10.53
N LYS A 55 19.52 10.72 9.79
CA LYS A 55 19.11 12.02 10.32
C LYS A 55 17.65 12.26 9.97
N GLU A 56 17.00 13.09 10.77
CA GLU A 56 15.62 13.50 10.51
C GLU A 56 15.49 14.31 9.20
N PRO A 57 14.36 14.18 8.49
CA PRO A 57 13.24 13.28 8.76
C PRO A 57 13.57 11.82 8.45
N TYR A 58 13.34 10.92 9.40
CA TYR A 58 13.66 9.50 9.21
C TYR A 58 12.73 8.83 8.19
N PRO A 59 13.28 8.04 7.24
CA PRO A 59 12.48 7.13 6.42
C PRO A 59 11.67 6.14 7.27
N PRO A 60 10.52 5.63 6.78
CA PRO A 60 9.66 4.72 7.55
C PRO A 60 10.37 3.48 8.11
N HIS A 61 11.16 2.78 7.30
CA HIS A 61 11.91 1.61 7.74
C HIS A 61 12.97 1.94 8.80
N VAL A 62 13.54 3.15 8.79
CA VAL A 62 14.47 3.61 9.84
C VAL A 62 13.72 3.92 11.12
N LYS A 63 12.54 4.57 11.05
CA LYS A 63 11.68 4.78 12.23
C LYS A 63 11.29 3.46 12.88
N ALA A 64 10.88 2.48 12.08
CA ALA A 64 10.56 1.13 12.56
C ALA A 64 11.78 0.46 13.20
N ALA A 65 12.97 0.55 12.56
CA ALA A 65 14.21 0.03 13.13
C ALA A 65 14.53 0.63 14.50
N LEU A 66 14.41 1.96 14.65
CA LEU A 66 14.63 2.66 15.92
C LEU A 66 13.62 2.23 17.00
N MET A 67 12.35 2.00 16.63
CA MET A 67 11.34 1.45 17.54
C MET A 67 11.74 0.05 18.01
N LEU A 68 12.15 -0.84 17.10
CA LEU A 68 12.61 -2.18 17.45
C LEU A 68 13.78 -2.15 18.43
N LYS A 69 14.74 -1.24 18.24
CA LYS A 69 15.85 -1.05 19.19
C LYS A 69 15.38 -0.59 20.56
N ALA A 70 14.42 0.34 20.62
CA ALA A 70 13.83 0.78 21.88
C ALA A 70 13.10 -0.36 22.63
N PHE A 71 12.62 -1.38 21.91
CA PHE A 71 12.06 -2.61 22.47
C PHE A 71 13.12 -3.69 22.79
N GLY A 72 14.42 -3.35 22.74
CA GLY A 72 15.51 -4.25 23.12
C GLY A 72 16.02 -5.15 21.99
N ARG A 73 15.56 -4.97 20.75
CA ARG A 73 16.05 -5.73 19.61
C ARG A 73 17.36 -5.17 19.09
N GLU A 74 18.32 -6.04 18.79
CA GLU A 74 19.51 -5.62 18.04
C GLU A 74 19.14 -5.40 16.57
N VAL A 75 19.46 -4.21 16.05
CA VAL A 75 19.23 -3.83 14.65
C VAL A 75 20.47 -3.09 14.12
N LYS A 76 20.95 -3.50 12.95
CA LYS A 76 22.18 -3.03 12.30
C LYS A 76 22.03 -2.89 10.78
N ALA A 77 23.05 -2.32 10.15
CA ALA A 77 23.16 -2.27 8.69
C ALA A 77 23.04 -3.67 8.07
N GLY A 78 22.31 -3.78 6.96
CA GLY A 78 22.03 -5.04 6.27
C GLY A 78 20.77 -5.78 6.74
N ASP A 79 20.17 -5.40 7.88
CA ASP A 79 18.93 -6.02 8.35
C ASP A 79 17.74 -5.63 7.47
N ARG A 80 16.81 -6.57 7.29
CA ARG A 80 15.52 -6.34 6.61
C ARG A 80 14.49 -5.89 7.63
N ILE A 81 13.96 -4.69 7.45
CA ILE A 81 12.97 -4.10 8.37
C ILE A 81 11.61 -4.10 7.68
N ALA A 82 10.68 -4.85 8.27
CA ALA A 82 9.29 -4.89 7.88
C ALA A 82 8.48 -3.88 8.70
N TYR A 83 7.73 -3.00 8.04
CA TYR A 83 6.86 -2.02 8.69
C TYR A 83 5.51 -1.92 7.98
N VAL A 84 4.52 -1.41 8.70
CA VAL A 84 3.17 -1.14 8.19
C VAL A 84 2.74 0.28 8.51
N TYR A 85 1.80 0.82 7.71
CA TYR A 85 1.19 2.11 7.99
C TYR A 85 0.02 1.95 8.96
N VAL A 86 -0.04 2.84 9.96
CA VAL A 86 -1.07 2.82 11.01
C VAL A 86 -1.74 4.18 11.14
N ARG A 87 -3.02 4.19 11.53
CA ARG A 87 -3.84 5.43 11.57
C ARG A 87 -3.38 6.42 12.62
N ARG A 88 -2.82 5.91 13.73
CA ARG A 88 -2.45 6.71 14.90
C ARG A 88 -0.97 7.07 14.86
N ASN A 89 -0.59 8.15 15.54
CA ASN A 89 0.81 8.48 15.78
C ASN A 89 1.52 7.24 16.38
N PRO A 90 2.66 6.80 15.82
CA PRO A 90 3.59 7.51 14.92
C PRO A 90 3.39 7.37 13.41
N GLY A 91 2.23 6.85 12.97
CA GLY A 91 1.85 6.72 11.55
C GLY A 91 2.45 5.51 10.84
N ILE A 92 3.43 4.86 11.46
CA ILE A 92 4.01 3.58 11.06
C ILE A 92 4.35 2.76 12.30
N LEU A 93 4.34 1.44 12.20
CA LEU A 93 4.87 0.52 13.22
C LEU A 93 5.73 -0.57 12.57
N PRO A 94 6.69 -1.16 13.29
CA PRO A 94 7.26 -2.45 12.89
C PRO A 94 6.13 -3.46 12.75
N ALA A 95 6.18 -4.29 11.70
CA ALA A 95 5.10 -5.24 11.40
C ALA A 95 4.82 -6.18 12.59
N GLU A 96 5.85 -6.58 13.33
CA GLU A 96 5.72 -7.44 14.51
C GLU A 96 5.10 -6.77 15.75
N LEU A 97 4.99 -5.45 15.76
CA LEU A 97 4.37 -4.70 16.85
C LEU A 97 2.97 -4.19 16.50
N ALA A 98 2.55 -4.35 15.24
CA ALA A 98 1.26 -3.88 14.77
C ALA A 98 0.16 -4.92 15.00
N ARG A 99 -1.06 -4.46 15.27
CA ARG A 99 -2.27 -5.29 15.22
C ARG A 99 -3.14 -4.88 14.04
N PRO A 100 -4.01 -5.78 13.54
CA PRO A 100 -4.88 -5.46 12.41
C PRO A 100 -5.69 -4.17 12.61
N GLU A 101 -6.17 -3.90 13.83
CA GLU A 101 -6.98 -2.71 14.12
C GLU A 101 -6.20 -1.38 13.99
N ASP A 102 -4.88 -1.44 14.05
CA ASP A 102 -4.01 -0.27 13.96
C ASP A 102 -3.85 0.21 12.50
N ILE A 103 -4.09 -0.67 11.51
CA ILE A 103 -3.79 -0.45 10.09
C ILE A 103 -4.55 0.73 9.49
N ASP A 104 -3.82 1.53 8.70
CA ASP A 104 -4.36 2.63 7.91
C ASP A 104 -4.83 2.15 6.55
N VAL A 105 -6.05 1.64 6.51
CA VAL A 105 -6.71 1.17 5.28
C VAL A 105 -6.64 2.22 4.17
N GLU A 106 -6.91 3.50 4.47
CA GLU A 106 -6.90 4.55 3.45
C GLU A 106 -5.51 4.76 2.87
N ARG A 107 -4.44 4.67 3.67
CA ARG A 107 -3.07 4.74 3.14
C ARG A 107 -2.77 3.63 2.15
N TYR A 108 -3.20 2.41 2.44
CA TYR A 108 -3.02 1.28 1.52
C TYR A 108 -3.88 1.42 0.27
N MET A 109 -5.11 1.93 0.38
CA MET A 109 -5.96 2.23 -0.77
C MET A 109 -5.34 3.32 -1.65
N GLU A 110 -4.77 4.38 -1.08
CA GLU A 110 -4.04 5.40 -1.85
C GLU A 110 -2.83 4.82 -2.61
N MET A 111 -2.09 3.88 -2.00
CA MET A 111 -1.01 3.18 -2.69
C MET A 111 -1.54 2.34 -3.85
N LEU A 112 -2.66 1.62 -3.65
CA LEU A 112 -3.30 0.86 -4.73
C LEU A 112 -3.76 1.77 -5.86
N PHE A 113 -4.41 2.90 -5.57
CA PHE A 113 -4.82 3.87 -6.57
C PHE A 113 -3.63 4.38 -7.38
N ALA A 114 -2.51 4.73 -6.74
CA ALA A 114 -1.31 5.19 -7.44
C ALA A 114 -0.73 4.12 -8.39
N VAL A 115 -0.83 2.83 -8.05
CA VAL A 115 -0.43 1.73 -8.94
C VAL A 115 -1.40 1.60 -10.11
N LEU A 116 -2.70 1.62 -9.83
CA LEU A 116 -3.73 1.48 -10.87
C LEU A 116 -3.75 2.66 -11.84
N GLU A 117 -3.48 3.89 -11.36
CA GLU A 117 -3.39 5.09 -12.18
C GLU A 117 -2.28 4.98 -13.23
N GLN A 118 -1.10 4.45 -12.86
CA GLN A 118 -0.02 4.19 -13.83
C GLN A 118 -0.44 3.20 -14.93
N VAL A 119 -1.26 2.20 -14.59
CA VAL A 119 -1.78 1.22 -15.55
C VAL A 119 -2.92 1.81 -16.40
N ALA A 120 -3.73 2.70 -15.82
CA ALA A 120 -4.90 3.30 -16.44
C ALA A 120 -4.59 4.50 -17.35
N GLU A 121 -3.48 5.21 -17.12
CA GLU A 121 -3.10 6.44 -17.82
C GLU A 121 -3.13 6.27 -19.36
N PRO A 122 -2.56 5.22 -19.97
CA PRO A 122 -2.60 5.04 -21.43
C PRO A 122 -4.02 4.86 -21.99
N PHE A 123 -4.99 4.51 -21.15
CA PHE A 123 -6.38 4.25 -21.52
C PHE A 123 -7.32 5.43 -21.22
N GLY A 124 -6.81 6.53 -20.65
CA GLY A 124 -7.63 7.66 -20.21
C GLY A 124 -8.74 7.22 -19.26
N ILE A 125 -8.41 6.34 -18.32
CA ILE A 125 -9.32 5.87 -17.28
C ILE A 125 -9.05 6.67 -16.01
N ASP A 126 -10.10 7.29 -15.47
CA ASP A 126 -10.07 7.93 -14.16
C ASP A 126 -10.40 6.88 -13.10
N VAL A 127 -9.36 6.30 -12.50
CA VAL A 127 -9.48 5.20 -11.54
C VAL A 127 -10.29 5.61 -10.30
N ARG A 128 -10.22 6.89 -9.89
CA ARG A 128 -10.92 7.41 -8.71
C ARG A 128 -12.44 7.34 -8.87
N LYS A 129 -12.95 7.35 -10.11
CA LYS A 129 -14.38 7.17 -10.41
C LYS A 129 -14.84 5.72 -10.36
N LEU A 130 -13.92 4.76 -10.26
CA LEU A 130 -14.23 3.33 -10.17
C LEU A 130 -14.49 2.90 -8.73
N GLU A 131 -14.07 3.69 -7.73
CA GLU A 131 -14.35 3.43 -6.33
C GLU A 131 -15.85 3.63 -6.05
N LYS A 132 -16.53 2.56 -5.66
CA LYS A 132 -17.88 2.66 -5.10
C LYS A 132 -17.74 3.03 -3.63
N LYS A 133 -17.92 4.32 -3.30
CA LYS A 133 -18.06 4.71 -1.89
C LYS A 133 -19.30 4.03 -1.31
N PRO A 134 -19.23 3.38 -0.14
CA PRO A 134 -20.42 2.86 0.50
C PRO A 134 -21.43 4.00 0.68
N THR A 135 -22.63 3.82 0.16
CA THR A 135 -23.76 4.70 0.49
C THR A 135 -24.06 4.45 1.95
N ILE A 136 -23.74 5.42 2.80
CA ILE A 136 -24.16 5.39 4.19
C ILE A 136 -25.68 5.61 4.16
N LEU A 137 -26.44 4.56 4.49
CA LEU A 137 -27.88 4.60 4.75
C LEU A 137 -28.13 5.13 6.16
#